data_AF-A0A3E1EX68-F1
#
_entry.id   AF-A0A3E1EX68-F1
#
_cell.length_a   1.000
_cell.length_b   1.000
_cell.length_c   1.000
_cell.angle_alpha   90.00
_cell.angle_beta   90.00
_cell.angle_gamma   90.00
#
_symmetry.space_group_name_H-M   'P 1'
#
loop_
_entity.id
_entity.type
_entity.pdbx_description
1 polymer ?
#
loop_
_entity_poly.entity_id
_entity_poly.type
_entity_poly.pdbx_seq_one_letter_code
_entity_poly.pdbx_strand_id
1 'polypeptide(L)'
;MKYILFVAVFLIINVQFSFAQGRVDGFYKGKGNIELAIGGGVEFASHYFAGTDKISLSREIYYSSLTVASGITDCFDIYLNIPYVMIGNESSI
;
A
#
# COMPACT_ATOMS: atom_id res chain seq x y z
N MET A 1 36.90 -31.03 -21.46
CA MET A 1 35.53 -31.18 -22.03
C MET A 1 34.46 -31.40 -20.97
N LYS A 2 34.63 -32.33 -20.01
CA LYS A 2 33.64 -32.63 -18.95
C LYS A 2 33.18 -31.42 -18.13
N TYR A 3 34.09 -30.51 -17.77
CA TYR A 3 33.75 -29.30 -17.00
C TYR A 3 33.03 -28.22 -17.82
N ILE A 4 33.30 -28.16 -19.12
CA ILE A 4 32.62 -27.21 -20.03
C ILE A 4 31.15 -27.62 -20.20
N LEU A 5 30.89 -28.92 -20.30
CA LEU A 5 29.53 -29.45 -20.34
C LEU A 5 28.77 -29.14 -19.03
N PHE A 6 29.43 -29.29 -17.89
CA PHE A 6 28.83 -29.00 -16.58
C PHE A 6 28.47 -27.50 -16.43
N VAL A 7 29.37 -26.61 -16.85
CA VAL A 7 29.14 -25.15 -16.83
C VAL A 7 28.01 -24.77 -17.79
N ALA A 8 27.96 -25.36 -18.99
CA ALA A 8 26.89 -25.11 -19.95
C ALA A 8 25.52 -25.54 -19.41
N VAL A 9 25.43 -26.71 -18.78
CA VAL A 9 24.20 -27.20 -18.13
C VAL A 9 23.79 -26.29 -16.98
N PHE A 10 24.74 -25.87 -16.14
CA PHE A 10 24.46 -24.96 -15.03
C PHE A 10 23.92 -23.60 -15.51
N LEU A 11 24.45 -23.05 -16.61
CA LEU A 11 23.98 -21.78 -17.18
C LEU A 11 22.56 -21.89 -17.76
N ILE A 12 22.21 -23.01 -18.41
CA ILE A 12 20.88 -23.23 -18.98
C ILE A 12 19.80 -23.32 -17.87
N ILE A 13 20.12 -23.96 -16.75
CA ILE A 13 19.19 -24.10 -15.61
C ILE A 13 18.91 -22.74 -14.96
N ASN A 14 19.88 -21.82 -14.97
CA ASN A 14 19.72 -20.49 -14.36
C ASN A 14 18.82 -19.54 -15.16
N VAL A 15 18.70 -19.71 -16.49
CA VAL A 15 17.82 -18.87 -17.33
C VAL A 15 16.35 -18.97 -16.93
N GLN A 16 15.93 -20.08 -16.32
CA GLN A 16 14.55 -20.33 -15.89
C GLN A 16 14.14 -19.49 -14.66
N PHE A 17 15.09 -18.98 -13.87
CA PHE A 17 14.80 -18.18 -12.68
C PHE A 17 14.58 -16.68 -12.98
N SER A 18 14.80 -16.24 -14.22
CA SER A 18 14.56 -14.85 -14.64
C SER A 18 13.10 -14.55 -14.97
N PHE A 19 12.25 -15.58 -15.10
CA PHE A 19 10.80 -15.40 -15.18
C PHE A 19 10.25 -15.30 -13.77
N ALA A 20 10.51 -14.16 -13.13
CA ALA A 20 9.82 -13.75 -11.92
C ALA A 20 8.30 -13.80 -12.16
N GLN A 21 7.57 -14.11 -11.10
CA GLN A 21 6.10 -14.15 -11.07
C GLN A 21 5.52 -13.00 -11.91
N GLY A 22 4.61 -13.33 -12.83
CA GLY A 22 3.98 -12.33 -13.70
C GLY A 22 3.43 -11.16 -12.87
N ARG A 23 3.39 -9.95 -13.45
CA ARG A 23 2.94 -8.74 -12.75
C ARG A 23 1.67 -9.04 -11.97
N VAL A 24 1.76 -8.90 -10.64
CA VAL A 24 0.59 -9.03 -9.76
C VAL A 24 -0.36 -7.89 -10.13
N ASP A 25 -1.56 -8.26 -10.54
CA ASP A 25 -2.59 -7.28 -10.91
C ASP A 25 -2.81 -6.30 -9.75
N GLY A 26 -2.87 -5.00 -10.07
CA GLY A 26 -2.84 -3.91 -9.10
C GLY A 26 -1.48 -3.26 -8.84
N PHE A 27 -0.35 -3.90 -9.21
CA PHE A 27 1.00 -3.33 -9.12
C PHE A 27 1.55 -2.90 -10.49
N TYR A 28 2.31 -1.80 -10.50
CA TYR A 28 2.91 -1.19 -11.68
C TYR A 28 1.86 -0.78 -12.72
N LYS A 29 1.31 0.42 -12.59
CA LYS A 29 0.25 0.93 -13.47
C LYS A 29 0.68 0.98 -14.92
N GLY A 30 1.99 1.08 -15.21
CA GLY A 30 2.52 1.24 -16.56
C GLY A 30 2.81 2.71 -16.86
N LYS A 31 3.82 2.98 -17.69
CA LYS A 31 4.29 4.34 -17.93
C LYS A 31 3.17 5.24 -18.46
N GLY A 32 2.97 6.40 -17.82
CA GLY A 32 1.99 7.41 -18.22
C GLY A 32 0.57 7.13 -17.75
N ASN A 33 0.31 6.00 -17.08
CA ASN A 33 -1.00 5.71 -16.51
C ASN A 33 -1.17 6.43 -15.18
N ILE A 34 -2.38 6.93 -14.93
CA ILE A 34 -2.77 7.63 -13.70
C ILE A 34 -3.97 6.91 -13.10
N GLU A 35 -3.95 6.72 -11.80
CA GLU A 35 -5.08 6.19 -11.02
C GLU A 35 -5.48 7.19 -9.94
N LEU A 36 -6.78 7.34 -9.76
CA LEU A 36 -7.38 8.17 -8.73
C LEU A 36 -8.30 7.30 -7.88
N ALA A 37 -8.11 7.34 -6.57
CA ALA A 37 -8.99 6.66 -5.63
C ALA A 37 -9.46 7.63 -4.55
N ILE A 38 -10.76 7.63 -4.28
CA ILE A 38 -11.38 8.36 -3.18
C ILE A 38 -11.74 7.36 -2.09
N GLY A 39 -11.43 7.71 -0.84
CA GLY A 39 -11.77 6.90 0.32
C GLY A 39 -12.42 7.74 1.39
N GLY A 40 -13.21 7.12 2.25
CA GLY A 40 -13.76 7.78 3.43
C GLY A 40 -14.47 6.81 4.35
N GLY A 41 -14.76 7.28 5.56
CA GLY A 41 -15.41 6.48 6.58
C GLY A 41 -15.72 7.26 7.85
N VAL A 42 -16.40 6.57 8.75
CA VAL A 42 -16.78 7.02 10.08
C VAL A 42 -16.31 6.00 11.10
N GLU A 43 -15.71 6.46 12.19
CA GLU A 43 -15.28 5.65 13.31
C GLU A 43 -15.95 6.17 14.60
N PHE A 44 -16.52 5.24 15.38
CA PHE A 44 -17.10 5.52 16.68
C PHE A 44 -16.22 4.92 17.76
N ALA A 45 -15.59 5.77 18.57
CA ALA A 45 -14.68 5.34 19.62
C ALA A 45 -15.14 5.91 20.96
N SER A 46 -15.36 5.02 21.94
CA SER A 46 -15.95 5.35 23.24
C SER A 46 -14.98 5.27 24.42
N HIS A 47 -13.80 4.68 24.20
CA HIS A 47 -12.82 4.47 25.27
C HIS A 47 -11.40 4.73 24.77
N TYR A 48 -10.61 5.41 25.59
CA TYR A 48 -9.23 5.79 25.29
C TYR A 48 -8.33 5.49 26.49
N PHE A 49 -7.01 5.43 26.27
CA PHE A 49 -6.03 5.35 27.35
C PHE A 49 -5.37 6.71 27.57
N ALA A 50 -5.41 7.20 28.80
CA ALA A 50 -4.65 8.35 29.28
C ALA A 50 -3.52 7.83 30.18
N GLY A 51 -2.36 7.52 29.59
CA GLY A 51 -1.31 6.77 30.28
C GLY A 51 -1.75 5.33 30.53
N THR A 52 -1.80 4.91 31.80
CA THR A 52 -2.29 3.57 32.19
C THR A 52 -3.80 3.51 32.43
N ASP A 53 -4.46 4.66 32.53
CA ASP A 53 -5.85 4.74 32.91
C ASP A 53 -6.76 4.71 31.68
N LYS A 54 -7.75 3.82 31.71
CA LYS A 54 -8.79 3.76 30.68
C LYS A 54 -9.86 4.80 30.99
N ILE A 55 -10.07 5.74 30.08
CA ILE A 55 -11.08 6.79 30.19
C ILE A 55 -12.24 6.51 29.23
N SER A 56 -13.45 6.90 29.66
CA SER A 56 -14.65 6.89 28.83
C SER A 56 -14.78 8.26 28.18
N LEU A 57 -14.48 8.34 26.88
CA LEU A 57 -14.60 9.56 26.09
C LEU A 57 -15.17 9.16 24.74
N SER A 58 -16.34 9.69 24.41
CA SER A 58 -17.00 9.39 23.14
C SER A 58 -16.56 10.38 22.07
N ARG A 59 -16.05 9.86 20.96
CA ARG A 59 -15.67 10.63 19.78
C ARG A 59 -16.18 9.94 18.53
N GLU A 60 -16.68 10.75 17.61
CA GLU A 60 -16.98 10.34 16.25
C GLU A 60 -15.90 10.91 15.33
N ILE A 61 -15.23 10.07 14.56
CA ILE A 61 -14.12 10.46 13.70
C ILE A 61 -14.54 10.23 12.26
N TYR A 62 -14.60 11.30 11.50
CA TYR A 62 -14.87 11.28 10.06
C TYR A 62 -13.55 11.40 9.33
N TYR A 63 -13.34 10.58 8.31
CA TYR A 63 -12.18 10.72 7.45
C TYR A 63 -12.55 10.62 5.99
N SER A 64 -11.79 11.33 5.17
CA SER A 64 -11.79 11.20 3.73
C SER A 64 -10.35 11.20 3.23
N SER A 65 -10.11 10.66 2.04
CA SER A 65 -8.80 10.67 1.43
C SER A 65 -8.90 10.70 -0.08
N LEU A 66 -7.93 11.36 -0.70
CA LEU A 66 -7.69 11.32 -2.13
C LEU A 66 -6.33 10.66 -2.36
N THR A 67 -6.31 9.57 -3.10
CA THR A 67 -5.09 8.90 -3.54
C THR A 67 -4.90 9.14 -5.03
N VAL A 68 -3.70 9.57 -5.39
CA VAL A 68 -3.25 9.72 -6.77
C VAL A 68 -2.05 8.81 -6.97
N ALA A 69 -2.08 7.98 -8.00
CA ALA A 69 -0.95 7.17 -8.41
C ALA A 69 -0.58 7.47 -9.86
N SER A 70 0.71 7.43 -10.18
CA SER A 70 1.20 7.59 -11.56
C SER A 70 2.36 6.65 -11.84
N GLY A 71 2.29 5.94 -12.98
CA GLY A 71 3.38 5.12 -13.48
C GLY A 71 4.43 5.98 -14.18
N ILE A 72 5.61 6.11 -13.58
CA ILE A 72 6.75 6.84 -14.16
C ILE A 72 7.46 5.97 -15.20
N THR A 73 7.52 4.66 -14.97
CA THR A 73 7.96 3.65 -15.95
C THR A 73 7.03 2.43 -15.89
N ASP A 74 7.28 1.40 -16.71
CA ASP A 74 6.46 0.18 -16.70
C ASP A 74 6.63 -0.69 -15.43
N CYS A 75 7.61 -0.36 -14.59
CA CYS A 75 7.93 -1.05 -13.35
C CYS A 75 8.26 -0.09 -12.20
N PHE A 76 7.85 1.18 -12.29
CA PHE A 76 8.05 2.15 -11.21
C PHE A 76 6.90 3.15 -11.18
N ASP A 77 6.21 3.17 -10.04
CA ASP A 77 5.05 4.02 -9.78
C ASP A 77 5.32 4.91 -8.57
N ILE A 78 4.66 6.07 -8.55
CA ILE A 78 4.61 6.97 -7.40
C ILE A 78 3.16 7.05 -6.93
N TYR A 79 2.98 7.00 -5.61
CA TYR A 79 1.68 7.13 -4.94
C TYR A 79 1.73 8.33 -4.00
N LEU A 80 0.69 9.16 -4.05
CA LEU A 80 0.44 10.27 -3.14
C LEU A 80 -0.95 10.08 -2.52
N ASN A 81 -1.03 10.13 -1.20
CA ASN A 81 -2.30 10.10 -0.47
C ASN A 81 -2.45 11.39 0.32
N ILE A 82 -3.60 12.05 0.17
CA ILE A 82 -3.99 13.26 0.87
C ILE A 82 -5.18 12.91 1.77
N PRO A 83 -4.94 12.59 3.06
CA PRO A 83 -6.00 12.30 4.00
C PRO A 83 -6.51 13.59 4.68
N TYR A 84 -7.80 13.63 4.97
CA TYR A 84 -8.45 14.62 5.82
C TYR A 84 -9.18 13.87 6.94
N VAL A 85 -8.96 14.30 8.18
CA VAL A 85 -9.57 13.71 9.36
C VAL A 85 -10.22 14.81 10.19
N MET A 86 -11.49 14.61 10.54
CA MET A 86 -12.26 15.47 11.41
C MET A 86 -12.71 14.67 12.62
N ILE A 87 -12.35 15.14 13.80
CA ILE A 87 -12.87 14.61 15.07
C ILE A 87 -14.08 15.45 15.43
N GLY A 88 -15.24 14.81 15.52
CA GLY A 88 -16.52 15.40 15.90
C GLY A 88 -16.51 15.91 17.34
N ASN A 89 -17.63 16.53 17.73
CA ASN A 89 -17.73 17.27 18.99
C ASN A 89 -17.49 16.35 20.20
N GLU A 90 -16.67 16.82 21.15
CA GLU A 90 -16.35 16.08 22.36
C GLU A 90 -17.55 16.16 23.34
N SER A 91 -18.05 14.99 23.74
CA SER A 91 -19.01 14.87 24.85
C SER A 91 -18.30 14.16 25.99
N SER A 92 -17.84 14.93 26.96
CA SER A 92 -17.42 14.42 28.27
C SER A 92 -18.65 14.24 29.16
N ILE A 93 -18.90 13.00 29.59
CA ILE A 93 -19.90 12.66 30.62
C ILE A 93 -19.29 12.87 32.00
#